data_AF-A7TCU3-F1
#
_entry.id   AF-A7TCU3-F1
#
_cell.length_a   1.000
_cell.length_b   1.000
_cell.length_c   1.000
_cell.angle_alpha   90.00
_cell.angle_beta   90.00
_cell.angle_gamma   90.00
#
_symmetry.space_group_name_H-M   'P 1'
#
loop_
_entity.id
_entity.type
_entity.pdbx_description
1 polymer ?
#
loop_
_entity_poly.entity_id
_entity_poly.type
_entity_poly.pdbx_seq_one_letter_code
_entity_poly.pdbx_strand_id
1 'polypeptide(L)'
;YISFIQVYVWGCGPSLGTGSVDATSATPKLLLALQSHSVVDISVGDSHCVALTQDNNVYAWGNNSMGQCGQGHCTTPITKPKKVLGLDGVAVHQISAGTSHTVAWTALPMDRQVVSWYRAYCVDLKESTFGCLKAFLERYCIGLDSDQPTPPFASKSEHHKFVLLCLRLLSVHLSLAVSAGASSNVLGVHTTSLRKLLFGLLDASVSEEIQEVSF
;
A
#
# COMPACT_ATOMS: atom_id res chain seq x y z
N TYR A 1 -10.63 -15.07 17.59
CA TYR A 1 -11.41 -13.83 17.51
C TYR A 1 -11.33 -13.33 16.08
N ILE A 2 -12.45 -13.35 15.34
CA ILE A 2 -12.49 -12.76 13.99
C ILE A 2 -12.48 -11.24 14.21
N SER A 3 -11.33 -10.60 14.01
CA SER A 3 -11.26 -9.14 14.06
C SER A 3 -11.91 -8.59 12.80
N PHE A 4 -13.14 -8.09 12.92
CA PHE A 4 -13.77 -7.34 11.83
C PHE A 4 -12.90 -6.11 11.53
N ILE A 5 -12.45 -5.97 10.29
CA ILE A 5 -11.69 -4.80 9.85
C ILE A 5 -12.60 -3.58 9.99
N GLN A 6 -12.10 -2.56 10.68
CA GLN A 6 -12.80 -1.29 10.86
C GLN A 6 -12.28 -0.28 9.83
N VAL A 7 -13.20 0.40 9.15
CA VAL A 7 -12.87 1.46 8.19
C VAL A 7 -12.98 2.81 8.88
N TYR A 8 -11.90 3.57 8.91
CA TYR A 8 -11.86 4.93 9.43
C TYR A 8 -11.65 5.93 8.28
N VAL A 9 -12.31 7.08 8.37
CA VAL A 9 -12.30 8.13 7.35
C VAL A 9 -12.06 9.50 8.00
N TRP A 10 -11.33 10.37 7.31
CA TRP A 10 -11.08 11.77 7.66
C TRP A 10 -10.77 12.55 6.38
N GLY A 11 -10.79 13.87 6.44
CA GLY A 11 -10.69 14.76 5.28
C GLY A 11 -12.01 15.50 5.05
N CYS A 12 -12.40 15.67 3.79
CA CYS A 12 -13.63 16.38 3.44
C CYS A 12 -14.34 15.79 2.22
N GLY A 13 -15.58 16.23 2.01
CA GLY A 13 -16.38 15.91 0.85
C GLY A 13 -17.16 14.60 0.97
N PRO A 14 -17.85 14.21 -0.13
CA PRO A 14 -18.68 13.01 -0.16
C PRO A 14 -17.88 11.71 -0.01
N SER A 15 -16.58 11.72 -0.29
CA SER A 15 -15.66 10.58 -0.13
C SER A 15 -15.53 10.11 1.32
N LEU A 16 -15.97 10.92 2.31
CA LEU A 16 -16.08 10.48 3.69
C LEU A 16 -17.21 9.45 3.91
N GLY A 17 -18.20 9.38 3.03
CA GLY A 17 -19.26 8.37 3.15
C GLY A 17 -20.18 8.55 4.36
N THR A 18 -20.17 9.71 5.02
CA THR A 18 -20.92 9.97 6.26
C THR A 18 -22.35 10.48 6.02
N GLY A 19 -22.75 10.69 4.78
CA GLY A 19 -24.09 11.13 4.38
C GLY A 19 -24.23 12.60 4.02
N SER A 20 -23.14 13.37 4.01
CA SER A 20 -23.14 14.78 3.59
C SER A 20 -22.15 15.02 2.46
N VAL A 21 -22.50 15.93 1.54
CA VAL A 21 -21.60 16.41 0.48
C VAL A 21 -20.53 17.35 1.02
N ASP A 22 -20.85 18.09 2.08
CA ASP A 22 -19.95 19.04 2.76
C ASP A 22 -19.37 18.44 4.05
N ALA A 23 -19.33 17.11 4.14
CA ALA A 23 -18.77 16.44 5.29
C ALA A 23 -17.31 16.87 5.48
N THR A 24 -16.91 17.16 6.71
CA THR A 24 -15.51 17.43 7.06
C THR A 24 -15.17 16.76 8.37
N SER A 25 -13.97 16.24 8.48
CA SER A 25 -13.47 15.62 9.70
C SER A 25 -11.95 15.72 9.72
N ALA A 26 -11.40 16.48 10.67
CA ALA A 26 -9.95 16.64 10.83
C ALA A 26 -9.31 15.46 11.59
N THR A 27 -10.10 14.51 12.09
CA THR A 27 -9.63 13.35 12.85
C THR A 27 -10.27 12.07 12.31
N PRO A 28 -9.58 10.91 12.39
CA PRO A 28 -10.13 9.64 11.96
C PRO A 28 -11.46 9.31 12.66
N LYS A 29 -12.50 9.06 11.88
CA LYS A 29 -13.84 8.66 12.35
C LYS A 29 -14.21 7.31 11.79
N LEU A 30 -14.77 6.44 12.63
CA LEU A 30 -15.30 5.15 12.20
C LEU A 30 -16.44 5.35 11.19
N LEU A 31 -16.35 4.70 10.03
CA LEU A 31 -17.38 4.69 9.01
C LEU A 31 -18.44 3.63 9.33
N LEU A 32 -19.41 4.03 10.16
CA LEU A 32 -20.48 3.13 10.64
C LEU A 32 -21.26 2.43 9.53
N ALA A 33 -21.36 3.05 8.34
CA ALA A 33 -22.05 2.47 7.19
C ALA A 33 -21.46 1.14 6.71
N LEU A 34 -20.17 0.86 6.99
CA LEU A 34 -19.50 -0.39 6.63
C LEU A 34 -19.30 -1.33 7.82
N GLN A 35 -19.71 -0.95 9.04
CA GLN A 35 -19.42 -1.72 10.25
C GLN A 35 -20.04 -3.12 10.23
N SER A 36 -21.21 -3.27 9.60
CA SER A 36 -21.90 -4.57 9.45
C SER A 36 -21.32 -5.43 8.33
N HIS A 37 -20.31 -4.95 7.61
CA HIS A 37 -19.75 -5.61 6.44
C HIS A 37 -18.29 -5.98 6.74
N SER A 38 -17.92 -7.25 6.52
CA SER A 38 -16.52 -7.67 6.63
C SER A 38 -15.75 -7.15 5.41
N VAL A 39 -15.27 -5.91 5.48
CA VAL A 39 -14.48 -5.29 4.40
C VAL A 39 -13.10 -5.92 4.34
N VAL A 40 -12.69 -6.41 3.18
CA VAL A 40 -11.40 -7.08 2.96
C VAL A 40 -10.44 -6.26 2.09
N ASP A 41 -10.95 -5.29 1.34
CA ASP A 41 -10.14 -4.40 0.51
C ASP A 41 -10.83 -3.03 0.30
N ILE A 42 -10.02 -1.99 0.13
CA ILE A 42 -10.44 -0.62 -0.15
C ILE A 42 -9.58 -0.05 -1.29
N SER A 43 -10.23 0.51 -2.29
CA SER A 43 -9.57 1.29 -3.34
C SER A 43 -10.11 2.72 -3.37
N VAL A 44 -9.23 3.70 -3.56
CA VAL A 44 -9.57 5.12 -3.53
C VAL A 44 -9.13 5.75 -4.85
N GLY A 45 -10.07 6.37 -5.54
CA GLY A 45 -9.83 7.17 -6.74
C GLY A 45 -9.57 8.64 -6.37
N ASP A 46 -9.67 9.53 -7.36
CA ASP A 46 -9.44 10.96 -7.14
C ASP A 46 -10.43 11.58 -6.14
N SER A 47 -11.71 11.23 -6.28
CA SER A 47 -12.78 11.79 -5.46
C SER A 47 -13.86 10.76 -5.11
N HIS A 48 -13.56 9.45 -5.19
CA HIS A 48 -14.48 8.38 -4.83
C HIS A 48 -13.75 7.20 -4.19
N CYS A 49 -14.49 6.36 -3.50
CA CYS A 49 -13.97 5.20 -2.79
C CYS A 49 -14.77 3.97 -3.17
N VAL A 50 -14.11 2.81 -3.11
CA VAL A 50 -14.68 1.50 -3.39
C VAL A 50 -14.23 0.54 -2.30
N ALA A 51 -15.15 -0.29 -1.80
CA ALA A 51 -14.88 -1.31 -0.80
C ALA A 51 -15.31 -2.67 -1.32
N LEU A 52 -14.47 -3.69 -1.10
CA LEU A 52 -14.80 -5.08 -1.32
C LEU A 52 -15.03 -5.76 0.03
N THR A 53 -16.10 -6.54 0.10
CA THR A 53 -16.43 -7.34 1.30
C THR A 53 -16.04 -8.80 1.10
N GLN A 54 -15.91 -9.53 2.21
CA GLN A 54 -15.61 -10.96 2.25
C GLN A 54 -16.66 -11.80 1.50
N ASP A 55 -17.89 -11.32 1.42
CA ASP A 55 -18.99 -11.92 0.67
C ASP A 55 -18.98 -11.54 -0.82
N ASN A 56 -17.86 -11.03 -1.32
CA ASN A 56 -17.64 -10.57 -2.70
C ASN A 56 -18.54 -9.42 -3.16
N ASN A 57 -19.19 -8.72 -2.24
CA ASN A 57 -19.99 -7.54 -2.58
C ASN A 57 -19.09 -6.30 -2.68
N VAL A 58 -19.36 -5.46 -3.70
CA VAL A 58 -18.69 -4.19 -3.94
C VAL A 58 -19.57 -3.03 -3.50
N TYR A 59 -19.01 -2.10 -2.74
CA TYR A 59 -19.65 -0.85 -2.33
C TYR A 59 -18.86 0.33 -2.88
N ALA A 60 -19.54 1.39 -3.32
CA ALA A 60 -18.90 2.60 -3.79
C ALA A 60 -19.57 3.86 -3.23
N TRP A 61 -18.79 4.92 -3.03
CA TRP A 61 -19.27 6.24 -2.60
C TRP A 61 -18.30 7.35 -3.01
N GLY A 62 -18.72 8.61 -2.86
CA GLY A 62 -17.98 9.81 -3.23
C GLY A 62 -18.56 10.51 -4.46
N ASN A 63 -17.69 11.19 -5.21
CA ASN A 63 -18.00 11.80 -6.49
C ASN A 63 -18.55 10.76 -7.47
N ASN A 64 -19.57 11.12 -8.21
CA ASN A 64 -20.22 10.26 -9.19
C ASN A 64 -20.54 11.00 -10.50
N SER A 65 -19.87 12.13 -10.78
CA SER A 65 -20.12 12.94 -12.00
C SER A 65 -19.86 12.19 -13.32
N MET A 66 -19.09 11.11 -13.29
CA MET A 66 -18.81 10.24 -14.45
C MET A 66 -19.41 8.83 -14.28
N GLY A 67 -20.25 8.61 -13.26
CA GLY A 67 -20.85 7.30 -12.98
C GLY A 67 -19.93 6.31 -12.26
N GLN A 68 -18.78 6.77 -11.74
CA GLN A 68 -17.76 5.91 -11.13
C GLN A 68 -18.23 5.11 -9.90
N CYS A 69 -19.37 5.46 -9.28
CA CYS A 69 -19.97 4.69 -8.19
C CYS A 69 -20.95 3.59 -8.66
N GLY A 70 -21.22 3.48 -9.97
CA GLY A 70 -22.02 2.39 -10.54
C GLY A 70 -23.47 2.33 -10.04
N GLN A 71 -24.11 3.50 -9.86
CA GLN A 71 -25.49 3.61 -9.35
C GLN A 71 -26.53 3.87 -10.46
N GLY A 72 -26.17 3.74 -11.73
CA GLY A 72 -27.08 3.96 -12.86
C GLY A 72 -27.39 5.43 -13.17
N HIS A 73 -26.69 6.37 -12.55
CA HIS A 73 -26.77 7.80 -12.85
C HIS A 73 -25.40 8.48 -12.64
N CYS A 74 -25.24 9.69 -13.18
CA CYS A 74 -24.02 10.50 -13.07
C CYS A 74 -24.26 11.92 -12.53
N THR A 75 -25.42 12.18 -11.93
CA THR A 75 -25.89 13.55 -11.62
C THR A 75 -25.62 14.01 -10.19
N THR A 76 -25.51 13.09 -9.24
CA THR A 76 -25.36 13.42 -7.81
C THR A 76 -24.31 12.52 -7.18
N PRO A 77 -23.52 13.04 -6.22
CA PRO A 77 -22.55 12.24 -5.50
C PRO A 77 -23.24 11.22 -4.60
N ILE A 78 -22.53 10.14 -4.31
CA ILE A 78 -22.98 9.07 -3.42
C ILE A 78 -22.39 9.33 -2.04
N THR A 79 -23.17 9.89 -1.13
CA THR A 79 -22.66 10.38 0.16
C THR A 79 -22.52 9.31 1.24
N LYS A 80 -22.95 8.07 0.99
CA LYS A 80 -22.76 6.90 1.86
C LYS A 80 -22.37 5.68 1.01
N PRO A 81 -21.54 4.76 1.52
CA PRO A 81 -21.27 3.48 0.87
C PRO A 81 -22.57 2.81 0.41
N LYS A 82 -22.70 2.62 -0.90
CA LYS A 82 -23.83 1.91 -1.51
C LYS A 82 -23.30 0.72 -2.29
N LYS A 83 -24.02 -0.40 -2.20
CA LYS A 83 -23.73 -1.58 -3.01
C LYS A 83 -23.83 -1.20 -4.49
N VAL A 84 -22.83 -1.58 -5.28
CA VAL A 84 -22.79 -1.30 -6.72
C VAL A 84 -23.87 -2.13 -7.43
N LEU A 85 -24.64 -1.48 -8.31
CA LEU A 85 -25.71 -2.15 -9.05
C LEU A 85 -25.14 -3.05 -10.15
N GLY A 86 -25.83 -4.15 -10.45
CA GLY A 86 -25.45 -5.07 -11.53
C GLY A 86 -24.32 -6.05 -11.20
N LEU A 87 -23.85 -6.07 -9.94
CA LEU A 87 -22.84 -7.03 -9.45
C LEU A 87 -23.42 -8.07 -8.49
N ASP A 88 -24.74 -8.16 -8.34
CA ASP A 88 -25.38 -9.17 -7.51
C ASP A 88 -25.09 -10.59 -8.03
N GLY A 89 -24.57 -11.45 -7.15
CA GLY A 89 -24.16 -12.82 -7.49
C GLY A 89 -22.84 -12.92 -8.27
N VAL A 90 -22.18 -11.81 -8.58
CA VAL A 90 -20.86 -11.82 -9.22
C VAL A 90 -19.79 -12.00 -8.15
N ALA A 91 -18.95 -13.03 -8.31
CA ALA A 91 -17.84 -13.31 -7.39
C ALA A 91 -16.66 -12.35 -7.64
N VAL A 92 -16.82 -11.07 -7.29
CA VAL A 92 -15.74 -10.08 -7.37
C VAL A 92 -14.70 -10.39 -6.30
N HIS A 93 -13.43 -10.42 -6.71
CA HIS A 93 -12.33 -10.71 -5.80
C HIS A 93 -11.32 -9.58 -5.70
N GLN A 94 -11.37 -8.62 -6.62
CA GLN A 94 -10.41 -7.53 -6.70
C GLN A 94 -11.08 -6.28 -7.27
N ILE A 95 -10.63 -5.11 -6.79
CA ILE A 95 -11.17 -3.80 -7.13
C ILE A 95 -10.04 -2.81 -7.42
N SER A 96 -10.30 -1.83 -8.30
CA SER A 96 -9.42 -0.69 -8.53
C SER A 96 -10.22 0.55 -8.89
N ALA A 97 -9.84 1.69 -8.33
CA ALA A 97 -10.44 3.00 -8.59
C ALA A 97 -9.42 3.92 -9.27
N GLY A 98 -9.79 4.44 -10.45
CA GLY A 98 -9.02 5.46 -11.16
C GLY A 98 -9.56 6.87 -10.91
N THR A 99 -9.15 7.85 -11.73
CA THR A 99 -9.61 9.25 -11.58
C THR A 99 -11.13 9.40 -11.71
N SER A 100 -11.75 8.65 -12.62
CA SER A 100 -13.18 8.80 -12.93
C SER A 100 -13.83 7.48 -13.35
N HIS A 101 -13.21 6.36 -12.99
CA HIS A 101 -13.69 5.02 -13.33
C HIS A 101 -13.37 4.05 -12.20
N THR A 102 -14.09 2.92 -12.21
CA THR A 102 -13.90 1.81 -11.28
C THR A 102 -13.84 0.53 -12.09
N VAL A 103 -12.91 -0.35 -11.76
CA VAL A 103 -12.79 -1.70 -12.33
C VAL A 103 -12.94 -2.71 -11.21
N ALA A 104 -13.69 -3.77 -11.48
CA ALA A 104 -13.85 -4.91 -10.59
C ALA A 104 -13.69 -6.18 -11.43
N TRP A 105 -13.00 -7.19 -10.91
CA TRP A 105 -12.79 -8.44 -11.64
C TRP A 105 -12.91 -9.66 -10.73
N THR A 106 -13.24 -10.80 -11.37
CA THR A 106 -13.56 -12.06 -10.71
C THR A 106 -12.38 -13.03 -10.65
N ALA A 107 -11.27 -12.70 -11.30
CA ALA A 107 -10.07 -13.52 -11.18
C ALA A 107 -9.58 -13.47 -9.73
N LEU A 108 -9.25 -14.62 -9.17
CA LEU A 108 -8.59 -14.69 -7.88
C LEU A 108 -7.23 -13.99 -7.94
N PRO A 109 -6.78 -13.31 -6.87
CA PRO A 109 -5.41 -12.86 -6.79
C PRO A 109 -4.49 -14.08 -6.94
N MET A 110 -3.51 -14.01 -7.85
CA MET A 110 -2.56 -15.11 -8.05
C MET A 110 -1.78 -15.42 -6.75
N ASP A 111 -1.72 -14.46 -5.82
CA ASP A 111 -0.97 -14.52 -4.56
C ASP A 111 -1.74 -15.07 -3.36
N ARG A 112 -2.98 -15.57 -3.54
CA ARG A 112 -3.83 -16.06 -2.43
C ARG A 112 -3.22 -17.22 -1.63
N GLN A 113 -2.14 -17.84 -2.12
CA GLN A 113 -1.39 -18.86 -1.38
C GLN A 113 -0.11 -18.37 -0.69
N VAL A 114 0.37 -17.14 -0.94
CA VAL A 114 1.73 -16.76 -0.51
C VAL A 114 1.80 -15.44 0.27
N VAL A 115 0.83 -14.54 0.16
CA VAL A 115 0.93 -13.22 0.83
C VAL A 115 -0.25 -12.98 1.76
N SER A 116 0.03 -12.84 3.05
CA SER A 116 -0.93 -12.45 4.07
C SER A 116 -1.58 -11.10 3.71
N TRP A 117 -2.91 -11.09 3.65
CA TRP A 117 -3.85 -10.04 3.23
C TRP A 117 -3.73 -8.65 3.90
N TYR A 118 -2.70 -8.37 4.71
CA TYR A 118 -2.68 -7.23 5.64
C TYR A 118 -1.42 -6.36 5.57
N ARG A 119 -0.96 -5.98 4.38
CA ARG A 119 0.09 -4.94 4.28
C ARG A 119 -0.32 -3.83 3.32
N ALA A 120 -0.94 -2.80 3.89
CA ALA A 120 -1.15 -1.51 3.25
C ALA A 120 0.20 -0.78 3.10
N TYR A 121 0.87 -1.01 1.97
CA TYR A 121 1.91 -0.10 1.50
C TYR A 121 1.76 0.04 -0.01
N CYS A 122 1.67 1.28 -0.51
CA CYS A 122 1.95 1.58 -1.91
C CYS A 122 3.43 1.30 -2.17
N VAL A 123 3.74 0.07 -2.55
CA VAL A 123 5.09 -0.35 -2.97
C VAL A 123 5.17 -0.16 -4.47
N ASP A 124 5.95 0.84 -4.92
CA ASP A 124 6.18 1.09 -6.34
C ASP A 124 7.31 0.19 -6.85
N LEU A 125 6.98 -0.89 -7.57
CA LEU A 125 7.94 -1.88 -8.10
C LEU A 125 8.69 -1.41 -9.36
N LYS A 126 8.95 -0.10 -9.50
CA LYS A 126 9.73 0.46 -10.62
C LYS A 126 11.22 0.41 -10.34
N GLU A 127 12.01 0.24 -11.41
CA GLU A 127 13.48 0.30 -11.37
C GLU A 127 13.99 1.58 -10.68
N SER A 128 13.32 2.72 -10.91
CA SER A 128 13.65 4.00 -10.26
C SER A 128 13.58 3.96 -8.73
N THR A 129 12.63 3.20 -8.17
CA THR A 129 12.48 3.03 -6.72
C THR A 129 13.67 2.26 -6.16
N PHE A 130 14.06 1.17 -6.82
CA PHE A 130 15.26 0.41 -6.46
C PHE A 130 16.54 1.24 -6.61
N GLY A 131 16.62 2.10 -7.64
CA GLY A 131 17.71 3.05 -7.82
C GLY A 131 17.82 4.06 -6.67
N CYS A 132 16.69 4.56 -6.17
CA CYS A 132 16.64 5.46 -5.03
C CYS A 132 17.09 4.76 -3.73
N LEU A 133 16.55 3.57 -3.45
CA LEU A 133 16.95 2.75 -2.30
C LEU A 133 18.44 2.40 -2.34
N LYS A 134 18.95 1.99 -3.50
CA LYS A 134 20.37 1.77 -3.74
C LYS A 134 21.20 3.01 -3.39
N ALA A 135 20.82 4.18 -3.89
CA ALA A 135 21.58 5.41 -3.66
C ALA A 135 21.64 5.78 -2.18
N PHE A 136 20.55 5.59 -1.44
CA PHE A 136 20.56 5.76 0.02
C PHE A 136 21.47 4.76 0.71
N LEU A 137 21.35 3.47 0.38
CA LEU A 137 22.18 2.43 0.99
C LEU A 137 23.67 2.65 0.68
N GLU A 138 24.04 2.93 -0.57
CA GLU A 138 25.44 3.19 -0.94
C GLU A 138 26.02 4.39 -0.21
N ARG A 139 25.22 5.45 -0.01
CA ARG A 139 25.67 6.65 0.68
C ARG A 139 25.81 6.44 2.18
N TYR A 140 24.88 5.70 2.80
CA TYR A 140 24.73 5.65 4.24
C TYR A 140 25.22 4.35 4.88
N CYS A 141 25.58 3.32 4.10
CA CYS A 141 26.30 2.17 4.65
C CYS A 141 27.79 2.46 4.85
N ILE A 142 28.33 3.49 4.19
CA ILE A 142 29.72 3.93 4.38
C ILE A 142 29.85 4.58 5.76
N GLY A 143 30.67 3.99 6.63
CA GLY A 143 30.94 4.53 7.97
C GLY A 143 29.96 4.08 9.05
N LEU A 144 29.25 2.96 8.87
CA LEU A 144 28.43 2.37 9.93
C LEU A 144 29.22 2.07 11.22
N ASP A 145 30.51 1.72 11.08
CA ASP A 145 31.42 1.48 12.19
C ASP A 145 32.02 2.76 12.79
N SER A 146 31.91 3.90 12.08
CA SER A 146 32.41 5.19 12.54
C SER A 146 31.68 5.68 13.80
N ASP A 147 32.40 6.37 14.69
CA ASP A 147 31.80 7.04 15.85
C ASP A 147 31.05 8.33 15.47
N GLN A 148 31.40 8.93 14.33
CA GLN A 148 30.64 10.04 13.76
C GLN A 148 29.72 9.53 12.64
N PRO A 149 28.39 9.70 12.79
CA PRO A 149 27.44 9.29 11.77
C PRO A 149 27.54 10.18 10.53
N THR A 150 27.20 9.63 9.37
CA THR A 150 27.15 10.41 8.13
C THR A 150 26.04 11.46 8.21
N PRO A 151 26.27 12.74 7.86
CA PRO A 151 25.20 13.74 7.85
C PRO A 151 24.02 13.30 6.96
N PRO A 152 22.75 13.48 7.39
CA PRO A 152 22.28 14.47 8.36
C PRO A 152 21.98 13.94 9.77
N PHE A 153 22.43 12.73 10.13
CA PHE A 153 22.00 12.11 11.39
C PHE A 153 22.67 12.74 12.62
N ALA A 154 21.91 12.95 13.69
CA ALA A 154 22.42 13.54 14.93
C ALA A 154 23.12 12.50 15.83
N SER A 155 22.80 11.21 15.65
CA SER A 155 23.41 10.12 16.41
C SER A 155 23.66 8.87 15.57
N LYS A 156 24.60 8.03 16.02
CA LYS A 156 24.88 6.71 15.43
C LYS A 156 23.65 5.80 15.42
N SER A 157 22.82 5.87 16.47
CA SER A 157 21.57 5.11 16.57
C SER A 157 20.55 5.51 15.50
N GLU A 158 20.36 6.81 15.26
CA GLU A 158 19.47 7.29 14.18
C GLU A 158 19.95 6.87 12.80
N HIS A 159 21.27 6.96 12.56
CA HIS A 159 21.89 6.53 11.32
C HIS A 159 21.69 5.04 11.07
N HIS A 160 21.98 4.19 12.07
CA HIS A 160 21.75 2.74 12.00
C HIS A 160 20.28 2.39 11.76
N LYS A 161 19.37 3.07 12.47
CA LYS A 161 17.93 2.86 12.32
C LYS A 161 17.44 3.26 10.92
N PHE A 162 17.96 4.34 10.35
CA PHE A 162 17.65 4.74 8.98
C PHE A 162 18.10 3.67 7.97
N VAL A 163 19.33 3.17 8.09
CA VAL A 163 19.85 2.10 7.22
C VAL A 163 19.02 0.83 7.36
N LEU A 164 18.68 0.43 8.58
CA LEU A 164 17.81 -0.72 8.85
C LEU A 164 16.43 -0.57 8.18
N LEU A 165 15.83 0.63 8.23
CA LEU A 165 14.56 0.90 7.56
C LEU A 165 14.69 0.82 6.04
N CYS A 166 15.77 1.34 5.45
CA CYS A 166 16.05 1.20 4.02
C CYS A 166 16.22 -0.27 3.60
N LEU A 167 16.93 -1.08 4.39
CA LEU A 167 17.12 -2.51 4.13
C LEU A 167 15.81 -3.29 4.24
N ARG A 168 15.01 -3.03 5.29
CA ARG A 168 13.68 -3.63 5.44
C ARG A 168 12.75 -3.26 4.28
N LEU A 169 12.80 -2.01 3.85
CA LEU A 169 12.02 -1.54 2.71
C LEU A 169 12.47 -2.23 1.42
N LEU A 170 13.78 -2.36 1.18
CA LEU A 170 14.32 -3.11 0.05
C LEU A 170 13.90 -4.59 0.07
N SER A 171 14.01 -5.27 1.23
CA SER A 171 13.58 -6.66 1.41
C SER A 171 12.10 -6.85 1.09
N VAL A 172 11.24 -5.93 1.54
CA VAL A 172 9.80 -5.91 1.20
C VAL A 172 9.58 -5.74 -0.31
N HIS A 173 10.28 -4.80 -0.96
CA HIS A 173 10.16 -4.59 -2.41
C HIS A 173 10.64 -5.80 -3.22
N LEU A 174 11.75 -6.43 -2.82
CA LEU A 174 12.27 -7.64 -3.45
C LEU A 174 11.31 -8.82 -3.28
N SER A 175 10.79 -9.02 -2.07
CA SER A 175 9.81 -10.08 -1.78
C SER A 175 8.54 -9.91 -2.61
N LEU A 176 8.08 -8.66 -2.76
CA LEU A 176 6.93 -8.34 -3.60
C LEU A 176 7.23 -8.50 -5.10
N ALA A 177 8.42 -8.11 -5.58
CA ALA A 177 8.82 -8.34 -6.96
C ALA A 177 8.87 -9.83 -7.30
N VAL A 178 9.42 -10.65 -6.40
CA VAL A 178 9.44 -12.12 -6.56
C VAL A 178 8.03 -12.70 -6.54
N SER A 179 7.18 -12.25 -5.60
CA SER A 179 5.80 -12.74 -5.48
C SER A 179 4.94 -12.35 -6.69
N ALA A 180 5.12 -11.14 -7.21
CA ALA A 180 4.40 -10.64 -8.39
C ALA A 180 4.86 -11.27 -9.72
N GLY A 181 5.75 -12.27 -9.68
CA GLY A 181 6.32 -12.91 -10.89
C GLY A 181 7.12 -11.94 -11.75
N ALA A 182 7.57 -10.83 -11.17
CA ALA A 182 8.29 -9.83 -11.90
C ALA A 182 9.66 -10.39 -12.30
N SER A 183 9.99 -10.29 -13.59
CA SER A 183 11.24 -10.86 -14.12
C SER A 183 12.46 -10.34 -13.35
N SER A 184 13.58 -11.06 -13.42
CA SER A 184 14.88 -10.64 -12.85
C SER A 184 15.33 -9.22 -13.25
N ASN A 185 14.67 -8.61 -14.22
CA ASN A 185 14.95 -7.27 -14.74
C ASN A 185 14.34 -6.13 -13.90
N VAL A 186 13.52 -6.39 -12.87
CA VAL A 186 12.96 -5.32 -12.02
C VAL A 186 14.04 -4.48 -11.36
N LEU A 187 15.15 -5.12 -10.98
CA LEU A 187 16.32 -4.46 -10.43
C LEU A 187 17.20 -3.82 -11.53
N GLY A 188 16.99 -4.20 -12.80
CA GLY A 188 17.73 -3.72 -13.95
C GLY A 188 19.23 -3.65 -13.71
N VAL A 189 19.78 -2.46 -13.94
CA VAL A 189 21.22 -2.18 -13.79
C VAL A 189 21.70 -2.16 -12.33
N HIS A 190 20.80 -2.15 -11.36
CA HIS A 190 21.12 -2.02 -9.93
C HIS A 190 21.49 -3.34 -9.24
N THR A 191 21.15 -4.48 -9.85
CA THR A 191 21.31 -5.83 -9.28
C THR A 191 22.71 -6.07 -8.72
N THR A 192 23.74 -5.81 -9.53
CA THR A 192 25.13 -6.09 -9.16
C THR A 192 25.61 -5.23 -7.99
N SER A 193 25.23 -3.95 -7.97
CA SER A 193 25.62 -3.02 -6.91
C SER A 193 24.94 -3.35 -5.59
N LEU A 194 23.63 -3.61 -5.61
CA LEU A 194 22.88 -3.99 -4.41
C LEU A 194 23.41 -5.30 -3.80
N ARG A 195 23.71 -6.29 -4.64
CA ARG A 195 24.33 -7.55 -4.19
C ARG A 195 25.67 -7.30 -3.48
N LYS A 196 26.57 -6.51 -4.07
CA LYS A 196 27.86 -6.17 -3.45
C LYS A 196 27.70 -5.45 -2.12
N LEU A 197 26.74 -4.54 -2.04
CA LEU A 197 26.45 -3.79 -0.82
C LEU A 197 25.96 -4.71 0.31
N LEU A 198 25.00 -5.59 0.01
CA LEU A 198 24.46 -6.54 0.99
C LEU A 198 25.56 -7.49 1.49
N PHE A 199 26.43 -7.99 0.61
CA PHE A 199 27.58 -8.78 1.04
C PHE A 199 28.55 -7.99 1.93
N GLY A 200 28.83 -6.72 1.59
CA GLY A 200 29.68 -5.87 2.42
C GLY A 200 29.11 -5.59 3.82
N LEU A 201 27.78 -5.61 3.98
CA LEU A 201 27.14 -5.46 5.29
C LEU A 201 27.25 -6.71 6.17
N LEU A 202 27.38 -7.91 5.57
CA LEU A 202 27.61 -9.15 6.31
C LEU A 202 28.99 -9.19 6.97
N ASP A 203 29.98 -8.58 6.31
CA ASP A 203 31.37 -8.55 6.80
C ASP A 203 31.63 -7.39 7.79
N ALA A 204 30.67 -6.46 7.94
CA ALA A 204 30.81 -5.31 8.82
C ALA A 204 30.38 -5.63 10.26
N SER A 205 31.05 -4.98 11.24
CA SER A 205 30.75 -5.09 12.67
C SER A 205 29.51 -4.28 13.09
N VAL A 206 28.39 -4.54 12.43
CA VAL A 206 27.11 -3.84 12.65
C VAL A 206 26.22 -4.57 13.66
N SER A 207 25.19 -3.86 14.16
CA SER A 207 24.13 -4.43 15.00
C SER A 207 23.55 -5.72 14.41
N GLU A 208 23.28 -6.74 15.25
CA GLU A 208 22.69 -8.03 14.85
C GLU A 208 21.44 -7.85 13.98
N GLU A 209 20.63 -6.82 14.26
CA GLU A 209 19.41 -6.50 13.50
C GLU A 209 19.67 -6.12 12.03
N ILE A 210 20.82 -5.53 11.71
CA ILE A 210 21.21 -5.15 10.34
C ILE A 210 21.75 -6.37 9.60
N GLN A 211 22.46 -7.26 10.29
CA GLN A 211 22.95 -8.51 9.73
C GLN A 211 21.80 -9.46 9.38
N GLU A 212 20.79 -9.59 10.25
CA GLU A 212 19.60 -10.43 10.00
C GLU A 212 18.82 -10.03 8.74
N VAL A 213 18.70 -8.73 8.44
CA VAL A 213 17.95 -8.23 7.27
C VAL A 213 18.78 -8.27 5.99
N SER A 214 20.09 -8.50 6.10
CA SER A 214 20.98 -8.67 4.94
C SER A 214 20.94 -10.09 4.35
N PHE A 215 20.28 -11.04 5.02
CA PHE A 215 19.90 -12.38 4.51
C PHE A 215 18.63 -12.32 3.65
#